data_AF-A0A098BYG2-F1
#
_entry.id   AF-A0A098BYG2-F1
#
_cell.length_a   1.000
_cell.length_b   1.000
_cell.length_c   1.000
_cell.angle_alpha   90.00
_cell.angle_beta   90.00
_cell.angle_gamma   90.00
#
_symmetry.space_group_name_H-M   'P 1'
#
loop_
_entity.id
_entity.type
_entity.pdbx_description
1 polymer ?
#
loop_
_entity_poly.entity_id
_entity_poly.type
_entity_poly.pdbx_seq_one_letter_code
_entity_poly.pdbx_strand_id
1 'polypeptide(L)'
;IELKKKHVQKFIDRFRSNASRASLVQSRIKLLNRLPVINLEKEETPFSFSFLEPFYISNVLIRLKNVSFKNSMFKNLQIKKNSNIIIGDSSNENNLKINSELNDTVKNKEYMQHDNIDDYQWKHEFLFKNASFEVDMDSRIAICGVNGSGKTTLIKIILNLIDVFEGELHVSNKANIGYYSQYHVDSLNPVFNSIQQLQYNYSNKNIKEEEAIKYFNKFNIPTNILYEPIYVLSGGQKSKLALAILAYKNPNILILDEPSNHLDIESVQALIVALNLYKGGII
;
A
#
# COMPACT_ATOMS: atom_id res chain seq x y z
N ILE A 1 -16.25 -8.02 12.89
CA ILE A 1 -17.13 -8.69 13.90
C ILE A 1 -16.64 -8.42 15.33
N GLU A 2 -15.32 -8.40 15.57
CA GLU A 2 -14.72 -8.15 16.88
C GLU A 2 -15.08 -6.78 17.49
N LEU A 3 -15.16 -5.71 16.69
CA LEU A 3 -15.63 -4.38 17.12
C LEU A 3 -17.08 -4.41 17.63
N LYS A 4 -17.95 -5.22 17.01
CA LYS A 4 -19.34 -5.41 17.49
C LYS A 4 -19.37 -6.17 18.82
N LYS A 5 -18.53 -7.21 19.01
CA LYS A 5 -18.39 -7.92 20.30
C LYS A 5 -17.91 -6.97 21.41
N LYS A 6 -16.86 -6.18 21.17
CA LYS A 6 -16.35 -5.19 22.13
C LYS A 6 -17.40 -4.13 22.50
N HIS A 7 -18.20 -3.68 21.54
CA HIS A 7 -19.27 -2.72 21.78
C HIS A 7 -20.41 -3.30 22.63
N VAL A 8 -20.84 -4.53 22.35
CA VAL A 8 -21.87 -5.22 23.14
C VAL A 8 -21.37 -5.56 24.55
N GLN A 9 -20.10 -5.94 24.69
CA GLN A 9 -19.47 -6.22 25.99
C GLN A 9 -19.43 -4.97 26.89
N LYS A 10 -19.00 -3.82 26.35
CA LYS A 10 -19.01 -2.53 27.08
C LYS A 10 -20.42 -2.13 27.56
N PHE A 11 -21.46 -2.47 26.79
CA PHE A 11 -22.85 -2.21 27.19
C PHE A 11 -23.28 -3.14 28.34
N ILE A 12 -22.93 -4.43 28.27
CA ILE A 12 -23.21 -5.41 29.32
C ILE A 12 -22.53 -4.97 30.62
N ASP A 13 -21.24 -4.65 30.58
CA ASP A 13 -20.47 -4.26 31.78
C ASP A 13 -21.02 -2.98 32.43
N ARG A 14 -21.48 -2.03 31.62
CA ARG A 14 -22.06 -0.76 32.10
C ARG A 14 -23.42 -0.93 32.79
N PHE A 15 -24.23 -1.90 32.39
CA PHE A 15 -25.61 -2.05 32.88
C PHE A 15 -25.87 -3.34 33.67
N ARG A 16 -24.81 -4.12 33.97
CA ARG A 16 -24.88 -5.40 34.69
C ARG A 16 -25.52 -5.31 36.08
N SER A 17 -25.36 -4.19 36.77
CA SER A 17 -25.86 -3.94 38.13
C SER A 17 -27.21 -3.22 38.19
N ASN A 18 -27.80 -2.83 37.05
CA ASN A 18 -29.06 -2.09 37.03
C ASN A 18 -30.25 -3.04 36.86
N ALA A 19 -30.99 -3.25 37.95
CA ALA A 19 -32.13 -4.18 38.00
C ALA A 19 -33.21 -3.88 36.94
N SER A 20 -33.46 -2.60 36.61
CA SER A 20 -34.47 -2.19 35.62
C SER A 20 -34.13 -2.61 34.17
N ARG A 21 -32.84 -2.82 33.86
CA ARG A 21 -32.35 -3.16 32.50
C ARG A 21 -31.89 -4.62 32.39
N ALA A 22 -32.13 -5.43 33.41
CA ALA A 22 -31.69 -6.81 33.49
C ALA A 22 -32.14 -7.66 32.30
N SER A 23 -33.40 -7.52 31.85
CA SER A 23 -33.93 -8.25 30.68
C SER A 23 -33.21 -7.91 29.38
N LEU A 24 -32.84 -6.64 29.19
CA LEU A 24 -32.11 -6.17 28.01
C LEU A 24 -30.65 -6.66 28.01
N VAL A 25 -30.00 -6.64 29.18
CA VAL A 25 -28.64 -7.17 29.37
C VAL A 25 -28.63 -8.69 29.12
N GLN A 26 -29.62 -9.43 29.64
CA GLN A 26 -29.79 -10.87 29.39
C GLN A 26 -29.95 -11.20 27.90
N SER A 27 -30.77 -10.42 27.18
CA SER A 27 -30.92 -10.56 25.72
C SER A 27 -29.59 -10.34 24.98
N ARG A 28 -28.80 -9.33 25.37
CA ARG A 28 -27.49 -9.03 24.78
C ARG A 28 -26.42 -10.08 25.12
N ILE A 29 -26.44 -10.66 26.32
CA ILE A 29 -25.59 -11.81 26.69
C ILE A 29 -25.92 -13.01 25.81
N LYS A 30 -27.21 -13.30 25.60
CA LYS A 30 -27.64 -14.40 24.73
C LYS A 30 -27.24 -14.16 23.26
N LEU A 31 -27.27 -12.91 22.81
CA LEU A 31 -26.77 -12.48 21.50
C LEU A 31 -25.25 -12.66 21.39
N LEU A 32 -24.49 -12.30 22.43
CA LEU A 32 -23.04 -12.46 22.49
C LEU A 32 -22.63 -13.95 22.41
N ASN A 33 -23.38 -14.82 23.10
CA ASN A 33 -23.16 -16.27 23.10
C ASN A 33 -23.58 -16.95 21.78
N ARG A 34 -24.50 -16.33 21.01
CA ARG A 34 -24.93 -16.80 19.69
C ARG A 34 -24.07 -16.30 18.54
N LEU A 35 -23.23 -15.29 18.77
CA LEU A 35 -22.27 -14.88 17.75
C LEU A 35 -21.30 -16.05 17.54
N PRO A 36 -21.08 -16.49 16.30
CA PRO A 36 -20.15 -17.57 16.03
C PRO A 36 -18.82 -17.24 16.73
N VAL A 37 -18.35 -18.20 17.53
CA VAL A 37 -16.95 -18.22 17.93
C VAL A 37 -16.23 -18.53 16.63
N ILE A 38 -15.56 -17.52 16.08
CA ILE A 38 -14.55 -17.80 15.06
C ILE A 38 -13.45 -18.47 15.89
N ASN A 39 -13.53 -19.79 16.02
CA ASN A 39 -12.32 -20.55 16.16
C ASN A 39 -11.54 -20.21 14.90
N LEU A 40 -10.48 -19.41 15.05
CA LEU A 40 -9.33 -19.56 14.17
C LEU A 40 -8.74 -20.93 14.49
N GLU A 41 -9.51 -22.00 14.22
CA GLU A 41 -8.89 -23.21 13.75
C GLU A 41 -8.03 -22.72 12.59
N LYS A 42 -6.72 -22.93 12.73
CA LYS A 42 -5.84 -22.87 11.57
C LYS A 42 -6.46 -23.89 10.62
N GLU A 43 -7.36 -23.44 9.75
CA GLU A 43 -7.45 -24.05 8.44
C GLU A 43 -6.00 -24.05 8.00
N GLU A 44 -5.40 -25.23 7.96
CA GLU A 44 -4.16 -25.42 7.26
C GLU A 44 -4.50 -24.98 5.86
N THR A 45 -4.26 -23.71 5.57
CA THR A 45 -4.28 -23.22 4.21
C THR A 45 -3.38 -24.20 3.48
N PRO A 46 -3.83 -24.85 2.39
CA PRO A 46 -2.99 -25.80 1.66
C PRO A 46 -1.70 -25.15 1.13
N PHE A 47 -1.55 -23.84 1.34
CA PHE A 47 -0.45 -22.99 1.00
C PHE A 47 0.20 -22.41 2.25
N SER A 48 1.44 -22.80 2.47
CA SER A 48 2.38 -22.14 3.37
C SER A 48 3.44 -21.46 2.53
N PHE A 49 3.84 -20.24 2.88
CA PHE A 49 5.08 -19.68 2.36
C PHE A 49 5.83 -18.89 3.42
N SER A 50 7.12 -18.75 3.19
CA SER A 50 8.05 -18.09 4.10
C SER A 50 9.09 -17.33 3.29
N PHE A 51 9.31 -16.08 3.68
CA PHE A 51 10.50 -15.36 3.24
C PHE A 51 11.72 -15.92 3.97
N LEU A 52 12.85 -16.05 3.26
CA LEU A 52 14.10 -16.41 3.89
C LEU A 52 14.53 -15.31 4.86
N GLU A 53 15.07 -15.69 6.02
CA GLU A 53 15.49 -14.73 7.04
C GLU A 53 16.68 -13.91 6.52
N PRO A 54 16.58 -12.58 6.43
CA PRO A 54 17.71 -11.74 6.09
C PRO A 54 18.73 -11.75 7.24
N PHE A 55 20.01 -11.59 6.92
CA PHE A 55 21.04 -11.38 7.94
C PHE A 55 20.73 -10.08 8.70
N TYR A 56 20.48 -10.19 10.00
CA TYR A 56 20.04 -9.06 10.83
C TYR A 56 21.13 -7.98 10.91
N ILE A 57 20.77 -6.76 10.51
CA ILE A 57 21.64 -5.58 10.59
C ILE A 57 20.81 -4.50 11.28
N SER A 58 21.17 -4.14 12.51
CA SER A 58 20.43 -3.21 13.37
C SER A 58 20.55 -1.73 12.97
N ASN A 59 20.80 -1.44 11.69
CA ASN A 59 21.01 -0.08 11.20
C ASN A 59 19.82 0.37 10.35
N VAL A 60 19.52 1.66 10.41
CA VAL A 60 18.56 2.31 9.51
C VAL A 60 18.99 2.07 8.05
N LEU A 61 18.10 1.45 7.28
CA LEU A 61 18.37 1.03 5.90
C LEU A 61 17.84 2.05 4.90
N ILE A 62 16.70 2.68 5.19
CA ILE A 62 16.13 3.77 4.39
C ILE A 62 15.85 4.93 5.33
N ARG A 63 16.27 6.13 4.94
CA ARG A 63 15.96 7.39 5.63
C ARG A 63 15.47 8.42 4.63
N LEU A 64 14.26 8.92 4.83
CA LEU A 64 13.74 10.12 4.18
C LEU A 64 13.78 11.27 5.17
N LYS A 65 14.32 12.42 4.74
CA LYS A 65 14.38 13.63 5.55
C LYS A 65 13.84 14.82 4.77
N ASN A 66 12.76 15.40 5.30
CA ASN A 66 12.08 16.58 4.76
C ASN A 66 11.77 16.47 3.27
N VAL A 67 11.37 15.29 2.80
CA VAL A 67 11.13 15.07 1.39
C VAL A 67 9.79 15.69 0.98
N SER A 68 9.84 16.56 -0.03
CA SER A 68 8.66 17.13 -0.66
C SER A 68 8.64 16.70 -2.13
N PHE A 69 7.45 16.34 -2.64
CA PHE A 69 7.28 15.98 -4.03
C PHE A 69 6.23 16.84 -4.71
N LYS A 70 6.58 17.33 -5.91
CA LYS A 70 5.72 18.10 -6.80
C LYS A 70 5.56 17.35 -8.11
N ASN A 71 4.33 17.16 -8.57
CA ASN A 71 4.09 16.53 -9.87
C ASN A 71 3.98 17.62 -10.95
N SER A 72 4.90 17.59 -11.92
CA SER A 72 4.98 18.54 -13.04
C SER A 72 3.78 18.46 -13.98
N MET A 73 3.03 17.35 -14.04
CA MET A 73 1.81 17.25 -14.84
C MET A 73 0.67 18.14 -14.32
N PHE A 74 0.69 18.54 -13.04
CA PHE A 74 -0.27 19.51 -12.54
C PHE A 74 0.00 20.94 -13.03
N LYS A 75 1.15 21.22 -13.69
CA LYS A 75 1.42 22.53 -14.32
C LYS A 75 0.47 22.86 -15.47
N ASN A 76 -0.28 21.90 -16.01
CA ASN A 76 -1.20 22.14 -17.13
C ASN A 76 -2.67 21.85 -16.80
N LEU A 77 -2.98 21.51 -15.54
CA LEU A 77 -4.35 21.20 -15.10
C LEU A 77 -5.03 22.50 -14.63
N GLN A 78 -5.51 23.27 -15.60
CA GLN A 78 -6.37 24.44 -15.38
C GLN A 78 -7.78 23.98 -14.99
N ILE A 79 -8.13 24.04 -13.71
CA ILE A 79 -9.50 23.77 -13.27
C ILE A 79 -10.27 25.09 -13.32
N LYS A 80 -11.24 25.19 -14.23
CA LYS A 80 -12.14 26.34 -14.34
C LYS A 80 -13.05 26.36 -13.12
N LYS A 81 -12.99 27.43 -12.32
CA LYS A 81 -13.84 27.62 -11.14
C LYS A 81 -15.27 27.95 -11.60
N ASN A 82 -16.06 26.92 -11.91
CA ASN A 82 -17.50 27.09 -12.06
C ASN A 82 -18.16 27.00 -10.68
N SER A 83 -19.05 27.94 -10.38
CA SER A 83 -19.83 28.06 -9.14
C SER A 83 -20.66 26.82 -8.75
N ASN A 84 -20.67 25.77 -9.58
CA ASN A 84 -21.51 24.59 -9.43
C ASN A 84 -20.73 23.31 -9.09
N ILE A 85 -19.40 23.37 -8.92
CA ILE A 85 -18.59 22.19 -8.55
C ILE A 85 -17.96 22.42 -7.17
N ILE A 86 -18.69 22.02 -6.13
CA ILE A 86 -18.14 21.89 -4.77
C ILE A 86 -17.60 20.46 -4.66
N ILE A 87 -16.31 20.27 -4.90
CA ILE A 87 -15.59 19.08 -4.44
C ILE A 87 -14.95 19.46 -3.11
N GLY A 88 -15.73 19.23 -2.06
CA GLY A 88 -15.41 19.60 -0.69
C GLY A 88 -14.36 18.69 -0.06
N ASP A 89 -13.51 19.29 0.76
CA ASP A 89 -13.11 18.68 2.02
C ASP A 89 -13.95 19.37 3.11
N SER A 90 -14.86 18.62 3.72
CA SER A 90 -15.65 19.10 4.85
C SER A 90 -14.78 19.10 6.11
N SER A 91 -14.20 20.26 6.45
CA SER A 91 -14.05 20.72 7.85
C SER A 91 -13.49 22.14 7.90
N ASN A 92 -14.39 23.13 7.81
CA ASN A 92 -14.58 24.16 8.84
C ASN A 92 -15.34 25.35 8.22
N GLU A 93 -16.64 25.37 8.47
CA GLU A 93 -17.40 26.62 8.50
C GLU A 93 -16.87 27.46 9.67
N ASN A 94 -16.48 28.70 9.39
CA ASN A 94 -16.89 29.85 10.18
C ASN A 94 -16.38 31.15 9.55
N ASN A 95 -17.33 32.09 9.45
CA ASN A 95 -17.20 33.54 9.25
C ASN A 95 -17.00 34.03 7.81
N LEU A 96 -17.69 35.07 7.34
CA LEU A 96 -18.87 35.84 7.76
C LEU A 96 -19.13 36.78 6.55
N LYS A 97 -20.40 37.06 6.27
CA LYS A 97 -20.88 38.03 5.27
C LYS A 97 -20.26 39.43 5.50
N ILE A 98 -20.17 40.26 4.45
CA ILE A 98 -20.77 41.61 4.34
C ILE A 98 -20.40 42.27 2.98
N ASN A 99 -21.46 42.67 2.27
CA ASN A 99 -21.75 43.76 1.30
C ASN A 99 -20.64 44.80 1.02
N SER A 100 -20.60 45.57 -0.08
CA SER A 100 -21.66 46.25 -0.84
C SER A 100 -21.07 46.91 -2.10
N GLU A 101 -21.97 47.19 -3.05
CA GLU A 101 -21.85 48.02 -4.26
C GLU A 101 -21.12 49.36 -4.08
N LEU A 102 -20.52 49.90 -5.16
CA LEU A 102 -20.81 51.25 -5.70
C LEU A 102 -19.99 51.56 -6.99
N ASN A 103 -20.64 52.35 -7.84
CA ASN A 103 -20.32 52.72 -9.21
C ASN A 103 -19.11 53.67 -9.34
N ASP A 104 -18.45 53.71 -10.50
CA ASP A 104 -18.59 54.81 -11.46
C ASP A 104 -17.58 54.78 -12.63
N THR A 105 -18.13 55.10 -13.80
CA THR A 105 -17.51 55.42 -15.09
C THR A 105 -16.42 56.50 -15.03
N VAL A 106 -15.36 56.38 -15.85
CA VAL A 106 -14.97 57.36 -16.90
C VAL A 106 -13.68 56.89 -17.63
N LYS A 107 -13.69 57.17 -18.93
CA LYS A 107 -12.82 56.76 -20.03
C LYS A 107 -11.36 57.25 -20.01
N ASN A 108 -10.52 56.38 -20.58
CA ASN A 108 -9.37 56.60 -21.48
C ASN A 108 -8.02 57.07 -20.90
N LYS A 109 -7.02 56.17 -20.97
CA LYS A 109 -5.77 56.35 -21.74
C LYS A 109 -4.92 55.07 -21.79
N GLU A 110 -4.69 54.62 -23.02
CA GLU A 110 -3.45 54.04 -23.58
C GLU A 110 -2.62 53.01 -22.81
N TYR A 111 -2.48 51.85 -23.47
CA TYR A 111 -1.34 50.91 -23.45
C TYR A 111 -0.78 50.48 -22.08
N MET A 112 -1.37 49.43 -21.52
CA MET A 112 -0.63 48.31 -20.91
C MET A 112 -1.43 47.03 -21.14
N GLN A 113 -0.83 46.05 -21.83
CA GLN A 113 -1.30 44.67 -21.81
C GLN A 113 -1.13 44.14 -20.38
N HIS A 114 -2.16 44.27 -19.56
CA HIS A 114 -2.31 43.41 -18.39
C HIS A 114 -2.97 42.13 -18.87
N ASP A 115 -2.16 41.11 -19.08
CA ASP A 115 -2.63 39.74 -19.12
C ASP A 115 -3.39 39.47 -17.81
N ASN A 116 -4.71 39.37 -17.90
CA ASN A 116 -5.56 38.85 -16.83
C ASN A 116 -5.19 37.37 -16.60
N ILE A 117 -4.16 37.13 -15.80
CA ILE A 117 -3.69 35.82 -15.36
C ILE A 117 -4.37 35.37 -14.05
N ASP A 118 -5.29 36.16 -13.52
CA ASP A 118 -5.85 35.92 -12.19
C ASP A 118 -7.25 35.30 -12.22
N ASP A 119 -7.32 33.99 -12.54
CA ASP A 119 -8.45 33.16 -12.07
C ASP A 119 -8.19 31.64 -12.05
N TYR A 120 -6.95 31.20 -12.27
CA TYR A 120 -6.55 29.80 -12.16
C TYR A 120 -5.74 29.57 -10.88
N GLN A 121 -6.39 29.06 -9.83
CA GLN A 121 -5.71 28.62 -8.61
C GLN A 121 -5.31 27.14 -8.70
N TRP A 122 -4.02 26.87 -8.57
CA TRP A 122 -3.47 25.52 -8.45
C TRP A 122 -3.96 24.89 -7.14
N LYS A 123 -4.75 23.81 -7.19
CA LYS A 123 -5.29 23.23 -5.96
C LYS A 123 -4.19 22.60 -5.10
N HIS A 124 -3.18 21.94 -5.68
CA HIS A 124 -2.05 21.34 -4.94
C HIS A 124 -0.73 21.44 -5.72
N GLU A 125 0.14 22.37 -5.32
CA GLU A 125 1.50 22.47 -5.88
C GLU A 125 2.38 21.28 -5.49
N PHE A 126 2.10 20.63 -4.35
CA PHE A 126 2.85 19.50 -3.82
C PHE A 126 1.91 18.33 -3.54
N LEU A 127 2.36 17.12 -3.87
CA LEU A 127 1.66 15.87 -3.58
C LEU A 127 1.79 15.54 -2.07
N PHE A 128 2.98 15.80 -1.51
CA PHE A 128 3.24 15.80 -0.07
C PHE A 128 4.42 16.73 0.23
N LYS A 129 4.48 17.25 1.46
CA LYS A 129 5.53 18.15 1.95
C LYS A 129 6.18 17.62 3.22
N ASN A 130 7.50 17.81 3.34
CA ASN A 130 8.29 17.54 4.55
C ASN A 130 8.11 16.14 5.13
N ALA A 131 7.96 15.13 4.28
CA ALA A 131 7.86 13.73 4.71
C ALA A 131 9.22 13.26 5.26
N SER A 132 9.24 12.82 6.52
CA SER A 132 10.42 12.26 7.17
C SER A 132 10.06 10.94 7.84
N PHE A 133 10.77 9.86 7.48
CA PHE A 133 10.64 8.59 8.16
C PHE A 133 11.89 7.72 7.94
N GLU A 134 12.07 6.75 8.83
CA GLU A 134 13.18 5.83 8.82
C GLU A 134 12.65 4.39 8.78
N VAL A 135 13.38 3.52 8.11
CA VAL A 135 13.05 2.10 7.99
C VAL A 135 14.26 1.28 8.39
N ASP A 136 14.04 0.39 9.34
CA ASP A 136 14.96 -0.66 9.77
C ASP A 136 14.35 -2.05 9.50
N MET A 137 15.01 -3.13 9.96
CA MET A 137 14.50 -4.49 9.76
C MET A 137 13.27 -4.84 10.62
N ASP A 138 13.02 -4.11 11.71
CA ASP A 138 11.88 -4.35 12.59
C ASP A 138 10.65 -3.51 12.20
N SER A 139 10.84 -2.56 11.30
CA SER A 139 9.81 -1.66 10.80
C SER A 139 8.65 -2.42 10.14
N ARG A 140 7.42 -2.08 10.53
CA ARG A 140 6.18 -2.52 9.89
C ARG A 140 5.35 -1.27 9.61
N ILE A 141 5.55 -0.71 8.43
CA ILE A 141 4.96 0.55 8.01
C ILE A 141 3.81 0.25 7.06
N ALA A 142 2.72 1.01 7.17
CA ALA A 142 1.62 0.96 6.21
C ALA A 142 1.37 2.36 5.66
N ILE A 143 1.46 2.52 4.34
CA ILE A 143 1.19 3.81 3.69
C ILE A 143 -0.31 3.89 3.37
N CYS A 144 -1.03 4.76 4.09
CA CYS A 144 -2.47 4.97 3.92
C CYS A 144 -2.77 6.32 3.25
N GLY A 145 -3.86 6.38 2.48
CA GLY A 145 -4.29 7.59 1.78
C GLY A 145 -5.37 7.29 0.74
N VAL A 146 -6.00 8.33 0.20
CA VAL A 146 -6.94 8.20 -0.93
C VAL A 146 -6.20 7.89 -2.24
N ASN A 147 -6.91 7.42 -3.26
CA ASN A 147 -6.32 7.23 -4.58
C ASN A 147 -5.83 8.59 -5.12
N GLY A 148 -4.62 8.61 -5.70
CA GLY A 148 -4.00 9.84 -6.17
C GLY A 148 -3.27 10.66 -5.09
N SER A 149 -3.25 10.22 -3.82
CA SER A 149 -2.46 10.86 -2.75
C SER A 149 -0.94 10.73 -2.91
N GLY A 150 -0.47 9.89 -3.85
CA GLY A 150 0.95 9.74 -4.13
C GLY A 150 1.66 8.59 -3.43
N LYS A 151 0.94 7.58 -2.93
CA LYS A 151 1.55 6.39 -2.29
C LYS A 151 2.57 5.69 -3.19
N THR A 152 2.14 5.31 -4.40
CA THR A 152 3.03 4.70 -5.40
C THR A 152 4.17 5.63 -5.79
N THR A 153 3.95 6.95 -5.79
CA THR A 153 5.01 7.93 -6.03
C THR A 153 6.04 7.93 -4.90
N LEU A 154 5.59 7.88 -3.64
CA LEU A 154 6.46 7.77 -2.48
C LEU A 154 7.28 6.46 -2.53
N ILE A 155 6.65 5.35 -2.89
CA ILE A 155 7.33 4.06 -3.10
C ILE A 155 8.40 4.18 -4.20
N LYS A 156 8.08 4.79 -5.33
CA LYS A 156 9.05 5.00 -6.42
C LYS A 156 10.22 5.89 -6.00
N ILE A 157 9.99 6.89 -5.15
CA ILE A 157 11.06 7.70 -4.55
C ILE A 157 11.94 6.82 -3.66
N ILE A 158 11.37 6.02 -2.77
CA ILE A 158 12.13 5.09 -1.90
C ILE A 158 12.99 4.12 -2.72
N LEU A 159 12.46 3.64 -3.85
CA LEU A 159 13.16 2.77 -4.78
C LEU A 159 14.21 3.49 -5.65
N ASN A 160 14.39 4.79 -5.46
CA ASN A 160 15.27 5.65 -6.24
C ASN A 160 14.95 5.64 -7.75
N LEU A 161 13.68 5.42 -8.10
CA LEU A 161 13.15 5.46 -9.47
C LEU A 161 12.68 6.86 -9.87
N ILE A 162 12.44 7.73 -8.88
CA ILE A 162 12.05 9.12 -9.05
C ILE A 162 12.90 9.96 -8.10
N ASP A 163 13.49 11.03 -8.62
CA ASP A 163 14.27 11.97 -7.83
C ASP A 163 13.39 12.78 -6.87
N VAL A 164 13.94 13.09 -5.70
CA VAL A 164 13.32 14.02 -4.74
C VAL A 164 13.37 15.44 -5.29
N PHE A 165 12.30 16.21 -5.11
CA PHE A 165 12.29 17.62 -5.50
C PHE A 165 12.99 18.48 -4.42
N GLU A 166 12.65 18.23 -3.17
CA GLU A 166 13.30 18.81 -1.98
C GLU A 166 13.52 17.71 -0.94
N GLY A 167 14.52 17.89 -0.08
CA GLY A 167 14.88 16.96 0.98
C GLY A 167 15.97 15.97 0.57
N GLU A 168 16.19 14.97 1.42
CA GLU A 168 17.25 13.97 1.25
C GLU A 168 16.67 12.56 1.38
N LEU A 169 16.99 11.70 0.41
CA LEU A 169 16.79 10.25 0.49
C LEU A 169 18.15 9.58 0.67
N HIS A 170 18.30 8.81 1.73
CA HIS A 170 19.47 7.97 1.97
C HIS A 170 19.07 6.50 2.05
N VAL A 171 19.54 5.71 1.10
CA VAL A 171 19.39 4.25 1.09
C VAL A 171 20.76 3.61 1.34
N SER A 172 20.85 2.78 2.37
CA SER A 172 22.10 2.10 2.72
C SER A 172 22.50 1.10 1.63
N ASN A 173 23.80 0.98 1.34
CA ASN A 173 24.33 -0.07 0.45
C ASN A 173 24.05 -1.50 0.96
N LYS A 174 23.69 -1.65 2.24
CA LYS A 174 23.27 -2.93 2.84
C LYS A 174 21.79 -3.21 2.63
N ALA A 175 21.00 -2.26 2.13
CA ALA A 175 19.59 -2.45 1.85
C ALA A 175 19.42 -3.32 0.60
N ASN A 176 18.81 -4.49 0.78
CA ASN A 176 18.39 -5.38 -0.29
C ASN A 176 16.86 -5.30 -0.38
N ILE A 177 16.37 -4.37 -1.20
CA ILE A 177 14.94 -4.06 -1.27
C ILE A 177 14.25 -5.01 -2.26
N GLY A 178 13.23 -5.72 -1.79
CA GLY A 178 12.27 -6.44 -2.63
C GLY A 178 11.04 -5.57 -2.88
N TYR A 179 10.65 -5.41 -4.14
CA TYR A 179 9.46 -4.63 -4.51
C TYR A 179 8.43 -5.50 -5.20
N TYR A 180 7.23 -5.56 -4.64
CA TYR A 180 6.07 -6.19 -5.22
C TYR A 180 5.08 -5.10 -5.64
N SER A 181 4.99 -4.82 -6.93
CA SER A 181 4.05 -3.84 -7.49
C SER A 181 2.71 -4.46 -7.86
N GLN A 182 1.72 -3.62 -8.10
CA GLN A 182 0.44 -4.03 -8.68
C GLN A 182 0.61 -4.79 -10.01
N TYR A 183 1.55 -4.36 -10.86
CA TYR A 183 1.86 -4.97 -12.16
C TYR A 183 2.99 -6.02 -12.09
N HIS A 184 3.36 -6.49 -10.90
CA HIS A 184 4.51 -7.38 -10.76
C HIS A 184 4.29 -8.72 -11.48
N VAL A 185 3.05 -9.20 -11.52
CA VAL A 185 2.66 -10.37 -12.30
C VAL A 185 2.89 -10.15 -13.80
N ASP A 186 2.67 -8.94 -14.31
CA ASP A 186 2.87 -8.61 -15.72
C ASP A 186 4.37 -8.52 -16.09
N SER A 187 5.26 -8.45 -15.11
CA SER A 187 6.71 -8.53 -15.35
C SER A 187 7.21 -9.95 -15.64
N LEU A 188 6.37 -10.97 -15.44
CA LEU A 188 6.69 -12.35 -15.77
C LEU A 188 6.66 -12.58 -17.28
N ASN A 189 7.67 -13.26 -17.83
CA ASN A 189 7.69 -13.55 -19.25
C ASN A 189 6.67 -14.66 -19.56
N PRO A 190 5.65 -14.41 -20.40
CA PRO A 190 4.60 -15.39 -20.66
C PRO A 190 5.12 -16.67 -21.32
N VAL A 191 6.21 -16.59 -22.07
CA VAL A 191 6.79 -17.72 -22.82
C VAL A 191 7.61 -18.64 -21.91
N PHE A 192 8.20 -18.10 -20.84
CA PHE A 192 9.03 -18.87 -19.94
C PHE A 192 8.17 -19.79 -19.07
N ASN A 193 8.76 -20.90 -18.64
CA ASN A 193 8.23 -21.67 -17.52
C ASN A 193 8.74 -21.09 -16.17
N SER A 194 8.24 -21.62 -15.06
CA SER A 194 8.57 -21.10 -13.72
C SER A 194 10.07 -21.18 -13.39
N ILE A 195 10.73 -22.25 -13.83
CA ILE A 195 12.15 -22.50 -13.60
C ILE A 195 13.01 -21.53 -14.41
N GLN A 196 12.70 -21.39 -15.71
CA GLN A 196 13.37 -20.47 -16.63
C GLN A 196 13.22 -19.03 -16.17
N GLN A 197 12.05 -18.64 -15.66
CA GLN A 197 11.84 -17.29 -15.12
C GLN A 197 12.74 -17.02 -13.90
N LEU A 198 12.88 -17.98 -12.99
CA LEU A 198 13.80 -17.85 -11.85
C LEU A 198 15.25 -17.75 -12.31
N GLN A 199 15.66 -18.62 -13.24
CA GLN A 199 17.00 -18.61 -13.81
C GLN A 199 17.30 -17.31 -14.57
N TYR A 200 16.32 -16.75 -15.28
CA TYR A 200 16.45 -15.47 -15.98
C TYR A 200 16.64 -14.31 -15.01
N ASN A 201 15.79 -14.22 -13.98
CA ASN A 201 15.87 -13.15 -12.97
C ASN A 201 17.17 -13.20 -12.15
N TYR A 202 17.78 -14.38 -12.02
CA TYR A 202 18.98 -14.61 -11.24
C TYR A 202 20.07 -15.33 -12.05
N SER A 203 20.27 -14.90 -13.30
CA SER A 203 21.23 -15.51 -14.23
C SER A 203 22.65 -15.59 -13.67
N ASN A 204 23.04 -14.61 -12.86
CA ASN A 204 24.34 -14.55 -12.17
C ASN A 204 24.56 -15.70 -11.17
N LYS A 205 23.51 -16.38 -10.70
CA LYS A 205 23.59 -17.44 -9.68
C LYS A 205 23.72 -18.85 -10.28
N ASN A 206 23.62 -19.03 -11.60
CA ASN A 206 23.69 -20.33 -12.28
C ASN A 206 22.83 -21.42 -11.60
N ILE A 207 21.57 -21.09 -11.32
CA ILE A 207 20.64 -21.96 -10.59
C ILE A 207 20.36 -23.22 -11.41
N LYS A 208 20.65 -24.40 -10.83
CA LYS A 208 20.31 -25.68 -11.45
C LYS A 208 18.82 -25.96 -11.35
N GLU A 209 18.30 -26.71 -12.31
CA GLU A 209 16.89 -27.08 -12.37
C GLU A 209 16.41 -27.79 -11.09
N GLU A 210 17.19 -28.76 -10.60
CA GLU A 210 16.89 -29.49 -9.35
C GLU A 210 16.77 -28.57 -8.13
N GLU A 211 17.61 -27.53 -8.07
CA GLU A 211 17.57 -26.54 -6.99
C GLU A 211 16.33 -25.65 -7.09
N ALA A 212 15.99 -25.21 -8.30
CA ALA A 212 14.77 -24.43 -8.57
C ALA A 212 13.51 -25.22 -8.20
N ILE A 213 13.43 -26.51 -8.58
CA ILE A 213 12.30 -27.38 -8.21
C ILE A 213 12.20 -27.52 -6.70
N LYS A 214 13.32 -27.82 -6.03
CA LYS A 214 13.36 -27.93 -4.57
C LYS A 214 12.95 -26.61 -3.89
N TYR A 215 13.31 -25.48 -4.47
CA TYR A 215 12.90 -24.16 -4.00
C TYR A 215 11.38 -23.96 -4.15
N PHE A 216 10.83 -24.13 -5.36
CA PHE A 216 9.41 -23.92 -5.61
C PHE A 216 8.50 -24.91 -4.86
N ASN A 217 8.97 -26.13 -4.62
CA ASN A 217 8.26 -27.09 -3.78
C ASN A 217 8.08 -26.59 -2.34
N LYS A 218 9.00 -25.77 -1.80
CA LYS A 218 8.82 -25.12 -0.48
C LYS A 218 7.72 -24.06 -0.47
N PHE A 219 7.34 -23.56 -1.64
CA PHE A 219 6.24 -22.59 -1.83
C PHE A 219 4.92 -23.29 -2.19
N ASN A 220 4.85 -24.61 -2.08
CA ASN A 220 3.70 -25.44 -2.47
C ASN A 220 3.24 -25.16 -3.92
N ILE A 221 4.20 -24.93 -4.83
CA ILE A 221 3.94 -24.90 -6.27
C ILE A 221 4.17 -26.31 -6.80
N PRO A 222 3.16 -27.00 -7.35
CA PRO A 222 3.30 -28.40 -7.75
C PRO A 222 4.18 -28.52 -8.99
N THR A 223 4.96 -29.60 -9.05
CA THR A 223 6.02 -29.80 -10.05
C THR A 223 5.51 -29.79 -11.50
N ASN A 224 4.28 -30.27 -11.74
CA ASN A 224 3.66 -30.24 -13.07
C ASN A 224 3.53 -28.82 -13.62
N ILE A 225 3.21 -27.85 -12.77
CA ILE A 225 3.05 -26.44 -13.14
C ILE A 225 4.39 -25.77 -13.44
N LEU A 226 5.50 -26.27 -12.87
CA LEU A 226 6.82 -25.65 -13.04
C LEU A 226 7.34 -25.68 -14.48
N TYR A 227 6.90 -26.68 -15.25
CA TYR A 227 7.26 -26.89 -16.65
C TYR A 227 6.31 -26.21 -17.64
N GLU A 228 5.11 -25.82 -17.18
CA GLU A 228 4.14 -25.14 -18.01
C GLU A 228 4.58 -23.70 -18.30
N PRO A 229 4.30 -23.17 -19.51
CA PRO A 229 4.49 -21.76 -19.81
C PRO A 229 3.67 -20.87 -18.87
N ILE A 230 4.24 -19.73 -18.48
CA ILE A 230 3.63 -18.80 -17.53
C ILE A 230 2.26 -18.30 -18.04
N TYR A 231 2.06 -18.16 -19.36
CA TYR A 231 0.76 -17.71 -19.87
C TYR A 231 -0.40 -18.64 -19.52
N VAL A 232 -0.15 -19.95 -19.33
CA VAL A 232 -1.15 -20.97 -18.99
C VAL A 232 -1.59 -20.86 -17.52
N LEU A 233 -0.74 -20.30 -16.67
CA LEU A 233 -0.98 -20.21 -15.24
C LEU A 233 -2.18 -19.32 -14.91
N SER A 234 -2.94 -19.73 -13.90
CA SER A 234 -4.01 -18.90 -13.32
C SER A 234 -3.43 -17.64 -12.67
N GLY A 235 -4.25 -16.60 -12.47
CA GLY A 235 -3.81 -15.37 -11.80
C GLY A 235 -3.19 -15.63 -10.41
N GLY A 236 -3.81 -16.50 -9.60
CA GLY A 236 -3.28 -16.89 -8.30
C GLY A 236 -1.94 -17.63 -8.38
N GLN A 237 -1.78 -18.52 -9.38
CA GLN A 237 -0.51 -19.21 -9.63
C GLN A 237 0.60 -18.25 -10.05
N LYS A 238 0.30 -17.28 -10.93
CA LYS A 238 1.24 -16.23 -11.35
C LYS A 238 1.66 -15.37 -10.17
N SER A 239 0.72 -14.93 -9.33
CA SER A 239 1.03 -14.14 -8.14
C SER A 239 1.91 -14.91 -7.16
N LYS A 240 1.63 -16.20 -6.95
CA LYS A 240 2.47 -17.08 -6.11
C LYS A 240 3.88 -17.25 -6.68
N LEU A 241 3.99 -17.47 -7.99
CA LEU A 241 5.27 -17.54 -8.68
C LEU A 241 6.05 -16.23 -8.52
N ALA A 242 5.40 -15.08 -8.71
CA ALA A 242 6.01 -13.77 -8.56
C ALA A 242 6.52 -13.54 -7.12
N LEU A 243 5.72 -13.87 -6.11
CA LEU A 243 6.12 -13.83 -4.71
C LEU A 243 7.29 -14.79 -4.40
N ALA A 244 7.27 -16.01 -4.94
CA ALA A 244 8.35 -16.97 -4.77
C ALA A 244 9.66 -16.47 -5.40
N ILE A 245 9.60 -15.89 -6.60
CA ILE A 245 10.77 -15.28 -7.25
C ILE A 245 11.30 -14.10 -6.43
N LEU A 246 10.41 -13.27 -5.88
CA LEU A 246 10.78 -12.14 -5.03
C LEU A 246 11.43 -12.61 -3.72
N ALA A 247 10.90 -13.65 -3.09
CA ALA A 247 11.45 -14.23 -1.88
C ALA A 247 12.87 -14.81 -2.09
N TYR A 248 13.18 -15.29 -3.30
CA TYR A 248 14.51 -15.81 -3.65
C TYR A 248 15.59 -14.72 -3.64
N LYS A 249 15.20 -13.44 -3.73
CA LYS A 249 16.10 -12.29 -3.58
C LYS A 249 16.68 -12.19 -2.17
N ASN A 250 16.05 -12.83 -1.18
CA ASN A 250 16.31 -12.66 0.24
C ASN A 250 16.33 -11.18 0.64
N PRO A 251 15.26 -10.42 0.35
CA PRO A 251 15.23 -9.01 0.68
C PRO A 251 15.28 -8.82 2.19
N ASN A 252 15.89 -7.74 2.65
CA ASN A 252 15.82 -7.32 4.05
C ASN A 252 14.79 -6.21 4.28
N ILE A 253 14.32 -5.58 3.21
CA ILE A 253 13.15 -4.70 3.20
C ILE A 253 12.24 -5.16 2.07
N LEU A 254 10.97 -5.35 2.39
CA LEU A 254 9.92 -5.72 1.45
C LEU A 254 8.95 -4.54 1.32
N ILE A 255 8.74 -4.06 0.09
CA ILE A 255 7.79 -3.01 -0.23
C ILE A 255 6.67 -3.63 -1.06
N LEU A 256 5.42 -3.49 -0.59
CA LEU A 256 4.24 -4.09 -1.21
C LEU A 256 3.25 -3.00 -1.63
N ASP A 257 3.12 -2.75 -2.94
CA ASP A 257 2.12 -1.81 -3.49
C ASP A 257 0.86 -2.56 -3.92
N GLU A 258 -0.22 -2.38 -3.15
CA GLU A 258 -1.53 -3.03 -3.32
C GLU A 258 -1.46 -4.56 -3.58
N PRO A 259 -0.82 -5.34 -2.68
CA PRO A 259 -0.51 -6.75 -2.93
C PRO A 259 -1.75 -7.65 -3.05
N SER A 260 -2.92 -7.22 -2.56
CA SER A 260 -4.15 -8.03 -2.54
C SER A 260 -4.95 -8.00 -3.84
N ASN A 261 -4.66 -7.10 -4.79
CA ASN A 261 -5.55 -6.85 -5.94
C ASN A 261 -5.72 -8.05 -6.90
N HIS A 262 -4.71 -8.92 -6.97
CA HIS A 262 -4.67 -10.06 -7.89
C HIS A 262 -4.51 -11.41 -7.18
N LEU A 263 -4.78 -11.44 -5.88
CA LEU A 263 -4.70 -12.65 -5.06
C LEU A 263 -6.10 -13.20 -4.78
N ASP A 264 -6.23 -14.52 -4.87
CA ASP A 264 -7.38 -15.21 -4.28
C ASP A 264 -7.28 -15.21 -2.75
N ILE A 265 -8.38 -15.55 -2.08
CA ILE A 265 -8.47 -15.44 -0.62
C ILE A 265 -7.45 -16.34 0.09
N GLU A 266 -7.15 -17.50 -0.47
CA GLU A 266 -6.18 -18.46 0.06
C GLU A 266 -4.75 -17.91 -0.05
N SER A 267 -4.40 -17.27 -1.17
CA SER A 267 -3.08 -16.64 -1.34
C SER A 267 -2.92 -15.39 -0.47
N VAL A 268 -3.99 -14.62 -0.25
CA VAL A 268 -3.99 -13.49 0.70
C VAL A 268 -3.71 -13.99 2.13
N GLN A 269 -4.38 -15.05 2.57
CA GLN A 269 -4.16 -15.64 3.90
C GLN A 269 -2.72 -16.13 4.06
N ALA A 270 -2.20 -16.84 3.06
CA ALA A 270 -0.81 -17.28 3.07
C ALA A 270 0.15 -16.08 3.16
N LEU A 271 -0.18 -14.96 2.49
CA LEU A 271 0.63 -13.73 2.52
C LEU A 271 0.64 -13.08 3.88
N ILE A 272 -0.49 -13.02 4.54
CA ILE A 272 -0.57 -12.54 5.92
C ILE A 272 0.32 -13.39 6.84
N VAL A 273 0.25 -14.71 6.73
CA VAL A 273 1.07 -15.62 7.56
C VAL A 273 2.56 -15.39 7.31
N ALA A 274 2.98 -15.29 6.06
CA ALA A 274 4.38 -15.09 5.71
C ALA A 274 4.93 -13.73 6.13
N LEU A 275 4.14 -12.65 5.99
CA LEU A 275 4.53 -11.31 6.43
C LEU A 275 4.65 -11.23 7.96
N ASN A 276 3.83 -12.00 8.69
CA ASN A 276 3.94 -12.10 10.15
C ASN A 276 5.22 -12.84 10.59
N LEU A 277 5.70 -13.81 9.80
CA LEU A 277 6.92 -14.57 10.09
C LEU A 277 8.19 -13.89 9.56
N TYR A 278 8.06 -12.99 8.60
CA TYR A 278 9.19 -12.27 8.01
C TYR A 278 9.86 -11.39 9.05
N LYS A 279 11.20 -11.44 9.12
CA LYS A 279 12.04 -10.69 10.06
C LYS A 279 12.70 -9.45 9.46
N GLY A 280 12.44 -9.14 8.19
CA GLY A 280 12.90 -7.91 7.56
C GLY A 280 11.86 -6.79 7.67
N GLY A 281 12.23 -5.59 7.25
CA GLY A 281 11.37 -4.41 7.27
C GLY A 281 10.26 -4.53 6.23
N ILE A 282 9.05 -4.05 6.54
CA ILE A 282 7.89 -4.09 5.64
C ILE A 282 7.34 -2.67 5.48
N ILE A 283 7.03 -2.30 4.23
CA ILE A 283 6.36 -1.05 3.83
C ILE A 283 5.16 -1.36 2.94
#